data_AF-A0A244EFD5-F1
#
_entry.id   AF-A0A244EFD5-F1
#
_cell.length_a   1.000
_cell.length_b   1.000
_cell.length_c   1.000
_cell.angle_alpha   90.00
_cell.angle_beta   90.00
_cell.angle_gamma   90.00
#
_symmetry.space_group_name_H-M   'P 1'
#
loop_
_entity.id
_entity.type
_entity.pdbx_description
1 polymer ?
#
loop_
_entity_poly.entity_id
_entity_poly.type
_entity_poly.pdbx_seq_one_letter_code
_entity_poly.pdbx_strand_id
1 'polypeptide(L)'
;MKKSLVALAALAVAGVASAQSSVTLFGVVDAAVSGYSNKSDNSNFFLVPPLGYVDSIKVKRTVLSNSGYNSSRLGFRGTEDLGGGLAASFWLEAPISNDDGQQGVATFARRSTVSLSGGFGEIRLGRDYTPTFWNDTVFDPFGTNGVGTNLISTANSSFGAWQGGATTSVPGFTNVTGSNYVRASNTIGYFLPPNLGGFYGQVMYGFHERDKYDPGTVTPTALNTQRTGRYVGGRFGYANGPLDVAASYGQSTIGDNFFAGTTTNVKTFNLGASYDFGVVKLFGEYSKAKNEVDNEAIFFTPTTDIDLKGYLLGVTVPVGPGLIRASYSHVKYDLNAPFTLFGNTADPKANKFAIGYVHNLSKRTALYATVARVRNKNGANLTVGGPSFVTGFGGQTFTPKTSTGYDFGIRHAF
;
A
#
# COMPACT_ATOMS: atom_id res chain seq x y z
N MET A 1 64.26 19.98 -1.62
CA MET A 1 63.35 19.25 -0.71
C MET A 1 62.01 19.96 -0.41
N LYS A 2 61.75 21.19 -0.90
CA LYS A 2 60.50 21.94 -0.58
C LYS A 2 59.37 21.86 -1.63
N LYS A 3 59.62 21.33 -2.83
CA LYS A 3 58.62 21.25 -3.92
C LYS A 3 57.78 19.97 -3.88
N SER A 4 58.30 18.90 -3.28
CA SER A 4 57.62 17.60 -3.15
C SER A 4 56.50 17.60 -2.10
N LEU A 5 56.65 18.37 -1.02
CA LEU A 5 55.63 18.50 0.04
C LEU A 5 54.39 19.27 -0.42
N VAL A 6 54.56 20.28 -1.29
CA VAL A 6 53.43 21.04 -1.85
C VAL A 6 52.64 20.19 -2.87
N ALA A 7 53.33 19.37 -3.67
CA ALA A 7 52.68 18.44 -4.60
C ALA A 7 51.91 17.32 -3.86
N LEU A 8 52.43 16.81 -2.75
CA LEU A 8 51.75 15.80 -1.93
C LEU A 8 50.54 16.38 -1.19
N ALA A 9 50.62 17.64 -0.74
CA ALA A 9 49.47 18.36 -0.18
C ALA A 9 48.41 18.68 -1.23
N ALA A 10 48.79 19.04 -2.47
CA ALA A 10 47.86 19.27 -3.57
C ALA A 10 47.16 17.99 -4.06
N LEU A 11 47.87 16.84 -4.07
CA LEU A 11 47.25 15.53 -4.33
C LEU A 11 46.34 15.08 -3.19
N ALA A 12 46.67 15.41 -1.94
CA ALA A 12 45.80 15.13 -0.79
C ALA A 12 44.51 15.97 -0.85
N VAL A 13 44.57 17.24 -1.30
CA VAL A 13 43.38 18.10 -1.47
C VAL A 13 42.56 17.73 -2.72
N ALA A 14 43.20 17.28 -3.80
CA ALA A 14 42.50 16.78 -4.99
C ALA A 14 41.81 15.42 -4.75
N GLY A 15 42.27 14.63 -3.77
CA GLY A 15 41.66 13.35 -3.37
C GLY A 15 40.42 13.46 -2.49
N VAL A 16 40.15 14.62 -1.86
CA VAL A 16 38.97 14.82 -0.99
C VAL A 16 37.74 15.32 -1.75
N ALA A 17 37.90 15.78 -3.00
CA ALA A 17 36.86 16.47 -3.75
C ALA A 17 36.46 15.77 -5.06
N SER A 18 36.63 14.45 -5.15
CA SER A 18 36.14 13.64 -6.29
C SER A 18 35.20 12.52 -5.86
N ALA A 19 34.33 12.80 -4.87
CA ALA A 19 33.08 12.08 -4.72
C ALA A 19 32.20 12.44 -5.94
N GLN A 20 32.23 11.64 -7.00
CA GLN A 20 31.36 11.87 -8.15
C GLN A 20 29.91 11.59 -7.74
N SER A 21 29.22 12.62 -7.24
CA SER A 21 27.78 12.64 -7.06
C SER A 21 27.12 12.29 -8.38
N SER A 22 26.45 11.15 -8.43
CA SER A 22 25.74 10.71 -9.64
C SER A 22 24.25 10.95 -9.44
N VAL A 23 23.61 11.53 -10.45
CA VAL A 23 22.16 11.62 -10.56
C VAL A 23 21.72 10.61 -11.61
N THR A 24 20.77 9.76 -11.23
CA THR A 24 20.16 8.77 -12.10
C THR A 24 18.71 9.16 -12.39
N LEU A 25 18.40 9.37 -13.67
CA LEU A 25 17.02 9.26 -14.15
C LEU A 25 16.69 7.77 -14.31
N PHE A 26 15.52 7.35 -13.84
CA PHE A 26 15.04 5.98 -14.00
C PHE A 26 13.53 5.95 -14.18
N GLY A 27 13.01 4.82 -14.65
CA GLY A 27 11.58 4.64 -14.78
C GLY A 27 11.14 3.22 -15.12
N VAL A 28 9.82 3.05 -15.11
CA VAL A 28 9.15 1.86 -15.59
C VAL A 28 7.92 2.31 -16.38
N VAL A 29 7.72 1.74 -17.56
CA VAL A 29 6.46 1.82 -18.30
C VAL A 29 5.91 0.41 -18.43
N ASP A 30 4.67 0.25 -17.99
CA ASP A 30 3.96 -1.03 -17.91
C ASP A 30 2.55 -0.86 -18.46
N ALA A 31 2.25 -1.55 -19.55
CA ALA A 31 0.96 -1.54 -20.23
C ALA A 31 0.40 -2.95 -20.31
N ALA A 32 -0.90 -3.11 -20.07
CA ALA A 32 -1.62 -4.37 -20.25
C ALA A 32 -2.98 -4.16 -20.90
N VAL A 33 -3.38 -5.14 -21.72
CA VAL A 33 -4.80 -5.37 -21.97
C VAL A 33 -5.37 -6.08 -20.75
N SER A 34 -6.33 -5.43 -20.10
CA SER A 34 -6.93 -5.94 -18.88
C SER A 34 -8.44 -6.07 -19.01
N GLY A 35 -8.97 -7.16 -18.48
CA GLY A 35 -10.40 -7.45 -18.48
C GLY A 35 -10.92 -7.70 -17.09
N TYR A 36 -12.14 -7.27 -16.84
CA TYR A 36 -12.81 -7.34 -15.54
C TYR A 36 -14.23 -7.84 -15.72
N SER A 37 -14.68 -8.67 -14.78
CA SER A 37 -16.05 -9.21 -14.73
C SER A 37 -16.51 -9.30 -13.27
N ASN A 38 -17.42 -8.41 -12.89
CA ASN A 38 -17.96 -8.32 -11.53
C ASN A 38 -19.43 -8.77 -11.55
N LYS A 39 -19.75 -9.82 -10.78
CA LYS A 39 -21.08 -10.43 -10.67
C LYS A 39 -21.66 -10.17 -9.28
N SER A 40 -22.89 -9.66 -9.25
CA SER A 40 -23.72 -9.58 -8.06
C SER A 40 -24.94 -10.50 -8.21
N ASP A 41 -25.35 -11.14 -7.12
CA ASP A 41 -26.58 -11.94 -7.09
C ASP A 41 -27.67 -11.15 -6.35
N ASN A 42 -28.92 -11.34 -6.77
CA ASN A 42 -30.08 -10.72 -6.15
C ASN A 42 -30.26 -11.22 -4.71
N SER A 43 -30.51 -10.31 -3.78
CA SER A 43 -30.73 -10.62 -2.36
C SER A 43 -32.17 -10.41 -1.90
N ASN A 44 -33.07 -9.98 -2.78
CA ASN A 44 -34.49 -9.88 -2.46
C ASN A 44 -35.13 -11.27 -2.39
N PHE A 45 -35.97 -11.47 -1.36
CA PHE A 45 -36.80 -12.64 -1.24
C PHE A 45 -38.22 -12.34 -1.75
N PHE A 46 -38.69 -13.14 -2.70
CA PHE A 46 -40.08 -13.13 -3.17
C PHE A 46 -40.60 -14.56 -3.17
N LEU A 47 -41.79 -14.79 -2.60
CA LEU A 47 -42.45 -16.11 -2.66
C LEU A 47 -42.78 -16.50 -4.11
N VAL A 48 -43.12 -15.52 -4.94
CA VAL A 48 -43.26 -15.64 -6.40
C VAL A 48 -42.54 -14.45 -7.03
N PRO A 49 -41.51 -14.66 -7.87
CA PRO A 49 -40.76 -13.56 -8.49
C PRO A 49 -41.67 -12.66 -9.35
N PRO A 50 -41.64 -11.33 -9.18
CA PRO A 50 -42.43 -10.42 -10.00
C PRO A 50 -41.92 -10.37 -11.44
N LEU A 51 -42.75 -9.88 -12.37
CA LEU A 51 -42.32 -9.60 -13.73
C LEU A 51 -41.15 -8.59 -13.70
N GLY A 52 -40.04 -8.94 -14.35
CA GLY A 52 -38.80 -8.16 -14.31
C GLY A 52 -37.82 -8.54 -13.18
N TYR A 53 -38.07 -9.64 -12.46
CA TYR A 53 -37.08 -10.21 -11.53
C TYR A 53 -35.80 -10.62 -12.26
N VAL A 54 -34.64 -10.21 -11.70
CA VAL A 54 -33.32 -10.52 -12.25
C VAL A 54 -32.52 -11.25 -11.19
N ASP A 55 -32.15 -12.51 -11.43
CA ASP A 55 -31.43 -13.35 -10.44
C ASP A 55 -29.99 -12.88 -10.19
N SER A 56 -29.30 -12.41 -11.22
CA SER A 56 -27.95 -11.86 -11.07
C SER A 56 -27.60 -10.87 -12.17
N ILE A 57 -26.70 -9.94 -11.85
CA ILE A 57 -26.21 -8.94 -12.79
C ILE A 57 -24.69 -9.05 -12.89
N LYS A 58 -24.17 -8.92 -14.11
CA LYS A 58 -22.74 -8.94 -14.40
C LYS A 58 -22.35 -7.69 -15.17
N VAL A 59 -21.34 -6.98 -14.67
CA VAL A 59 -20.72 -5.86 -15.37
C VAL A 59 -19.34 -6.28 -15.83
N LYS A 60 -19.03 -6.01 -17.10
CA LYS A 60 -17.74 -6.33 -17.71
C LYS A 60 -17.09 -5.09 -18.29
N ARG A 61 -15.76 -5.05 -18.29
CA ARG A 61 -14.99 -4.03 -18.98
C ARG A 61 -13.67 -4.63 -19.47
N THR A 62 -13.29 -4.30 -20.69
CA THR A 62 -11.94 -4.52 -21.22
C THR A 62 -11.32 -3.17 -21.49
N VAL A 63 -10.08 -2.97 -21.08
CA VAL A 63 -9.34 -1.71 -21.23
C VAL A 63 -7.90 -1.99 -21.62
N LEU A 64 -7.25 -0.99 -22.21
CA LEU A 64 -5.82 -0.84 -22.01
C LEU A 64 -5.65 -0.23 -20.61
N SER A 65 -4.82 -0.84 -19.78
CA SER A 65 -4.49 -0.33 -18.46
C SER A 65 -3.00 -0.25 -18.26
N ASN A 66 -2.63 0.52 -17.26
CA ASN A 66 -1.29 0.70 -16.77
C ASN A 66 -1.02 -0.16 -15.52
N SER A 67 0.24 -0.54 -15.29
CA SER A 67 0.73 -1.02 -13.99
C SER A 67 0.26 -2.42 -13.58
N GLY A 68 0.07 -3.32 -14.55
CA GLY A 68 -0.40 -4.68 -14.29
C GLY A 68 0.66 -5.60 -13.67
N TYR A 69 1.96 -5.36 -13.93
CA TYR A 69 3.06 -6.12 -13.33
C TYR A 69 3.90 -5.27 -12.36
N ASN A 70 4.34 -4.09 -12.78
CA ASN A 70 5.00 -3.10 -11.94
C ASN A 70 4.27 -1.77 -12.08
N SER A 71 4.19 -0.99 -10.99
CA SER A 71 3.73 0.40 -11.13
C SER A 71 4.62 1.19 -12.10
N SER A 72 4.01 1.78 -13.13
CA SER A 72 4.67 2.73 -14.02
C SER A 72 5.06 3.98 -13.24
N ARG A 73 6.28 4.44 -13.50
CA ARG A 73 6.90 5.53 -12.74
C ARG A 73 7.98 6.22 -13.55
N LEU A 74 8.24 7.47 -13.20
CA LEU A 74 9.45 8.19 -13.56
C LEU A 74 10.08 8.74 -12.30
N GLY A 75 11.40 8.68 -12.18
CA GLY A 75 12.08 9.19 -11.01
C GLY A 75 13.51 9.65 -11.24
N PHE A 76 13.99 10.40 -10.26
CA PHE A 76 15.33 10.92 -10.12
C PHE A 76 15.85 10.52 -8.76
N ARG A 77 17.08 10.03 -8.69
CA ARG A 77 17.76 9.76 -7.43
C ARG A 77 19.23 10.09 -7.55
N GLY A 78 19.85 10.41 -6.43
CA GLY A 78 21.29 10.63 -6.37
C GLY A 78 21.84 10.40 -4.98
N THR A 79 23.14 10.15 -4.94
CA THR A 79 23.90 9.96 -3.71
C THR A 79 25.19 10.77 -3.82
N GLU A 80 25.47 11.54 -2.78
CA GLU A 80 26.68 12.32 -2.58
C GLU A 80 27.45 11.69 -1.42
N ASP A 81 28.70 11.28 -1.66
CA ASP A 81 29.62 10.85 -0.61
C ASP A 81 30.16 12.09 0.11
N LEU A 82 29.90 12.16 1.41
CA LEU A 82 30.29 13.28 2.28
C LEU A 82 31.63 13.00 2.99
N GLY A 83 32.26 11.86 2.71
CA GLY A 83 33.49 11.40 3.35
C GLY A 83 33.23 10.66 4.67
N GLY A 84 34.23 9.91 5.12
CA GLY A 84 34.17 9.20 6.41
C GLY A 84 33.09 8.12 6.51
N GLY A 85 32.59 7.63 5.38
CA GLY A 85 31.49 6.66 5.32
C GLY A 85 30.10 7.27 5.49
N LEU A 86 29.97 8.60 5.40
CA LEU A 86 28.70 9.33 5.42
C LEU A 86 28.25 9.66 3.99
N ALA A 87 26.96 9.57 3.71
CA ALA A 87 26.40 9.95 2.41
C ALA A 87 25.05 10.66 2.54
N ALA A 88 24.85 11.73 1.77
CA ALA A 88 23.54 12.34 1.54
C ALA A 88 22.88 11.74 0.30
N SER A 89 21.56 11.61 0.29
CA SER A 89 20.82 11.08 -0.85
C SER A 89 19.48 11.76 -1.04
N PHE A 90 18.99 11.79 -2.27
CA PHE A 90 17.61 12.18 -2.58
C PHE A 90 16.93 11.16 -3.50
N TRP A 91 15.60 11.12 -3.43
CA TRP A 91 14.76 10.30 -4.30
C TRP A 91 13.44 11.01 -4.57
N LEU A 92 13.15 11.26 -5.84
CA LEU A 92 11.89 11.82 -6.33
C LEU A 92 11.29 10.85 -7.35
N GLU A 93 10.08 10.35 -7.10
CA GLU A 93 9.40 9.37 -7.94
C GLU A 93 7.93 9.73 -8.12
N ALA A 94 7.54 9.92 -9.37
CA ALA A 94 6.20 10.24 -9.81
C ALA A 94 5.52 9.00 -10.41
N PRO A 95 4.20 8.83 -10.20
CA PRO A 95 3.43 7.90 -11.00
C PRO A 95 3.26 8.46 -12.41
N ILE A 96 3.19 7.58 -13.42
CA ILE A 96 2.85 7.95 -14.80
C ILE A 96 1.79 7.00 -15.34
N SER A 97 0.93 7.46 -16.26
CA SER A 97 0.00 6.63 -17.03
C SER A 97 0.30 6.69 -18.52
N ASN A 98 0.45 5.51 -19.12
CA ASN A 98 0.80 5.34 -20.52
C ASN A 98 -0.40 4.93 -21.38
N ASP A 99 -1.51 4.53 -20.78
CA ASP A 99 -2.74 4.13 -21.45
C ASP A 99 -3.57 5.34 -21.91
N ASP A 100 -3.59 6.42 -21.12
CA ASP A 100 -4.35 7.65 -21.44
C ASP A 100 -3.50 8.94 -21.44
N GLY A 101 -2.26 8.87 -20.96
CA GLY A 101 -1.36 10.02 -20.85
C GLY A 101 -1.79 11.10 -19.85
N GLN A 102 -2.82 10.85 -19.03
CA GLN A 102 -3.40 11.85 -18.12
C GLN A 102 -2.59 12.03 -16.84
N GLN A 103 -1.89 10.99 -16.40
CA GLN A 103 -1.01 11.03 -15.25
C GLN A 103 0.43 11.22 -15.71
N GLY A 104 0.92 12.46 -15.60
CA GLY A 104 2.32 12.82 -15.84
C GLY A 104 3.08 13.15 -14.55
N VAL A 105 4.25 13.76 -14.69
CA VAL A 105 5.09 14.23 -13.56
C VAL A 105 4.53 15.55 -13.00
N ALA A 106 3.31 15.52 -12.47
CA ALA A 106 2.72 16.64 -11.76
C ALA A 106 3.08 16.62 -10.26
N THR A 107 3.29 15.43 -9.70
CA THR A 107 3.63 15.24 -8.29
C THR A 107 4.56 14.05 -8.10
N PHE A 108 5.45 14.10 -7.09
CA PHE A 108 6.29 12.98 -6.67
C PHE A 108 5.60 12.11 -5.61
N ALA A 109 4.35 11.73 -5.89
CA ALA A 109 3.47 11.07 -4.93
C ALA A 109 3.88 9.64 -4.55
N ARG A 110 4.84 9.02 -5.25
CA ARG A 110 5.34 7.67 -4.94
C ARG A 110 6.49 7.69 -3.95
N ARG A 111 7.44 8.61 -4.10
CA ARG A 111 8.49 8.84 -3.09
C ARG A 111 9.06 10.23 -3.31
N SER A 112 9.21 10.99 -2.24
CA SER A 112 9.84 12.31 -2.30
C SER A 112 10.63 12.51 -1.01
N THR A 113 11.89 12.09 -1.02
CA THR A 113 12.71 12.00 0.19
C THR A 113 14.10 12.58 0.02
N VAL A 114 14.64 13.11 1.11
CA VAL A 114 16.07 13.34 1.33
C VAL A 114 16.52 12.47 2.50
N SER A 115 17.75 11.98 2.49
CA SER A 115 18.29 11.18 3.58
C SER A 115 19.78 11.42 3.84
N LEU A 116 20.18 11.10 5.07
CA LEU A 116 21.57 11.03 5.50
C LEU A 116 21.82 9.59 5.99
N SER A 117 22.90 8.99 5.52
CA SER A 117 23.25 7.60 5.82
C SER A 117 24.72 7.46 6.20
N GLY A 118 25.03 6.44 6.99
CA GLY A 118 26.40 6.07 7.34
C GLY A 118 26.43 4.81 8.19
N GLY A 119 27.48 4.65 9.01
CA GLY A 119 27.62 3.48 9.91
C GLY A 119 26.45 3.31 10.91
N PHE A 120 25.67 4.37 11.14
CA PHE A 120 24.48 4.35 12.00
C PHE A 120 23.20 3.88 11.29
N GLY A 121 23.22 3.61 9.98
CA GLY A 121 22.01 3.35 9.18
C GLY A 121 21.61 4.55 8.35
N GLU A 122 20.30 4.80 8.20
CA GLU A 122 19.78 5.91 7.39
C GLU A 122 18.66 6.66 8.13
N ILE A 123 18.75 7.98 8.17
CA ILE A 123 17.62 8.87 8.54
C ILE A 123 17.07 9.45 7.25
N ARG A 124 15.77 9.24 7.00
CA ARG A 124 15.08 9.64 5.77
C ARG A 124 13.89 10.54 6.08
N LEU A 125 13.81 11.68 5.42
CA LEU A 125 12.75 12.67 5.59
C LEU A 125 11.94 12.76 4.30
N GLY A 126 10.61 12.75 4.40
CA GLY A 126 9.71 12.97 3.27
C GLY A 126 8.61 11.92 3.13
N ARG A 127 8.03 11.80 1.93
CA ARG A 127 6.96 10.84 1.64
C ARG A 127 7.54 9.51 1.17
N ASP A 128 7.14 8.42 1.82
CA ASP A 128 7.60 7.07 1.47
C ASP A 128 6.59 5.99 1.90
N TYR A 129 6.91 4.74 1.57
CA TYR A 129 6.17 3.58 2.06
C TYR A 129 6.15 3.52 3.58
N THR A 130 4.97 3.22 4.13
CA THR A 130 4.89 2.93 5.56
C THR A 130 5.53 1.57 5.87
N PRO A 131 6.10 1.39 7.08
CA PRO A 131 6.63 0.11 7.52
C PRO A 131 5.64 -1.06 7.35
N THR A 132 4.36 -0.82 7.61
CA THR A 132 3.29 -1.81 7.48
C THR A 132 3.07 -2.26 6.05
N PHE A 133 3.00 -1.33 5.09
CA PHE A 133 2.84 -1.68 3.69
C PHE A 133 4.13 -2.25 3.07
N TRP A 134 5.30 -1.77 3.49
CA TRP A 134 6.56 -2.35 3.04
C TRP A 134 6.62 -3.85 3.39
N ASN A 135 6.16 -4.23 4.58
CA ASN A 135 6.09 -5.64 4.94
C ASN A 135 5.13 -6.44 4.04
N ASP A 136 3.89 -5.95 3.84
CA ASP A 136 2.87 -6.57 2.97
C ASP A 136 3.39 -6.77 1.53
N THR A 137 3.94 -5.72 0.93
CA THR A 137 4.40 -5.79 -0.47
C THR A 137 5.60 -6.71 -0.70
N VAL A 138 6.50 -6.87 0.28
CA VAL A 138 7.66 -7.77 0.19
C VAL A 138 7.25 -9.24 0.26
N PHE A 139 6.21 -9.56 1.02
CA PHE A 139 5.72 -10.93 1.18
C PHE A 139 4.56 -11.30 0.24
N ASP A 140 4.23 -10.42 -0.71
CA ASP A 140 3.32 -10.71 -1.82
C ASP A 140 4.08 -11.13 -3.10
N PRO A 141 3.87 -12.35 -3.64
CA PRO A 141 4.45 -12.76 -4.93
C PRO A 141 4.15 -11.80 -6.09
N PHE A 142 3.04 -11.05 -6.02
CA PHE A 142 2.64 -10.10 -7.04
C PHE A 142 3.11 -8.66 -6.76
N GLY A 143 3.76 -8.41 -5.63
CA GLY A 143 4.26 -7.08 -5.26
C GLY A 143 3.14 -6.03 -5.19
N THR A 144 1.92 -6.41 -4.82
CA THR A 144 0.75 -5.52 -4.72
C THR A 144 0.43 -4.76 -6.03
N ASN A 145 0.61 -5.39 -7.19
CA ASN A 145 0.30 -4.81 -8.49
C ASN A 145 -0.70 -5.64 -9.32
N GLY A 146 -1.39 -4.95 -10.24
CA GLY A 146 -2.37 -5.51 -11.15
C GLY A 146 -3.51 -6.27 -10.49
N VAL A 147 -4.18 -7.12 -11.27
CA VAL A 147 -5.24 -8.02 -10.78
C VAL A 147 -4.71 -9.04 -9.77
N GLY A 148 -3.40 -9.24 -9.68
CA GLY A 148 -2.73 -10.15 -8.73
C GLY A 148 -2.67 -9.66 -7.29
N THR A 149 -2.81 -8.34 -7.05
CA THR A 149 -2.73 -7.70 -5.73
C THR A 149 -3.44 -8.48 -4.63
N ASN A 150 -2.77 -8.80 -3.53
CA ASN A 150 -3.37 -9.60 -2.46
C ASN A 150 -4.58 -8.90 -1.78
N LEU A 151 -5.44 -9.68 -1.10
CA LEU A 151 -6.62 -9.13 -0.41
C LEU A 151 -6.30 -8.34 0.87
N ILE A 152 -5.16 -8.59 1.54
CA ILE A 152 -4.74 -7.82 2.72
C ILE A 152 -4.55 -6.37 2.31
N SER A 153 -3.79 -6.12 1.25
CA SER A 153 -3.51 -4.82 0.67
C SER A 153 -4.79 -4.11 0.18
N THR A 154 -5.63 -4.86 -0.54
CA THR A 154 -6.91 -4.35 -1.08
C THR A 154 -7.85 -3.92 0.05
N ALA A 155 -8.01 -4.75 1.08
CA ALA A 155 -8.92 -4.50 2.19
C ALA A 155 -8.42 -3.36 3.09
N ASN A 156 -7.12 -3.36 3.44
CA ASN A 156 -6.53 -2.34 4.31
C ASN A 156 -6.53 -0.94 3.68
N SER A 157 -6.34 -0.83 2.36
CA SER A 157 -6.38 0.46 1.66
C SER A 157 -7.72 1.19 1.84
N SER A 158 -8.84 0.46 1.90
CA SER A 158 -10.16 1.04 2.21
C SER A 158 -10.46 1.09 3.70
N PHE A 159 -9.95 0.13 4.48
CA PHE A 159 -10.18 0.05 5.93
C PHE A 159 -9.50 1.20 6.69
N GLY A 160 -8.30 1.60 6.26
CA GLY A 160 -7.55 2.74 6.79
C GLY A 160 -7.92 4.07 6.14
N ALA A 161 -9.07 4.17 5.48
CA ALA A 161 -9.46 5.40 4.80
C ALA A 161 -9.85 6.50 5.78
N TRP A 162 -9.51 7.74 5.44
CA TRP A 162 -9.77 8.89 6.31
C TRP A 162 -11.27 9.19 6.38
N GLN A 163 -11.80 9.37 7.58
CA GLN A 163 -13.20 9.66 7.86
C GLN A 163 -13.46 11.18 7.83
N GLY A 164 -14.71 11.57 7.55
CA GLY A 164 -15.18 12.95 7.73
C GLY A 164 -14.90 13.94 6.60
N GLY A 165 -14.48 13.46 5.41
CA GLY A 165 -14.33 14.31 4.24
C GLY A 165 -13.44 15.51 4.51
N ALA A 166 -12.23 15.28 5.04
CA ALA A 166 -11.26 16.31 5.39
C ALA A 166 -11.08 17.31 4.24
N THR A 167 -11.88 18.38 4.27
CA THR A 167 -11.75 19.51 3.37
C THR A 167 -10.42 20.17 3.71
N THR A 168 -9.54 20.19 2.74
CA THR A 168 -8.23 20.87 2.75
C THR A 168 -8.41 22.34 3.10
N SER A 169 -8.35 22.69 4.38
CA SER A 169 -8.40 24.09 4.84
C SER A 169 -7.03 24.65 5.17
N VAL A 170 -5.96 24.15 4.55
CA VAL A 170 -4.64 24.81 4.55
C VAL A 170 -4.27 25.14 3.10
N PRO A 171 -4.30 26.44 2.70
CA PRO A 171 -3.78 26.88 1.41
C PRO A 171 -2.32 26.46 1.26
N GLY A 172 -2.00 25.71 0.21
CA GLY A 172 -0.64 25.19 -0.07
C GLY A 172 -0.48 23.67 0.05
N PHE A 173 -1.48 22.94 0.57
CA PHE A 173 -1.42 21.49 0.76
C PHE A 173 -2.55 20.75 0.04
N THR A 174 -2.27 20.33 -1.19
CA THR A 174 -3.19 19.57 -2.06
C THR A 174 -2.55 18.25 -2.48
N ASN A 175 -2.39 17.27 -1.55
CA ASN A 175 -2.24 15.83 -1.88
C ASN A 175 -2.13 14.90 -0.66
N VAL A 176 -3.13 14.87 0.21
CA VAL A 176 -3.30 13.78 1.18
C VAL A 176 -4.71 13.23 1.07
N THR A 177 -5.00 12.56 -0.05
CA THR A 177 -6.24 11.79 -0.19
C THR A 177 -5.97 10.33 0.14
N GLY A 178 -6.92 9.71 0.84
CA GLY A 178 -7.12 8.27 0.82
C GLY A 178 -6.83 7.55 2.12
N SER A 179 -5.58 7.40 2.53
CA SER A 179 -5.14 6.57 3.67
C SER A 179 -3.63 6.70 3.88
N ASN A 180 -3.13 6.47 5.09
CA ASN A 180 -1.70 6.22 5.33
C ASN A 180 -1.29 4.76 5.13
N TYR A 181 -2.20 3.84 4.73
CA TYR A 181 -1.86 2.43 4.63
C TYR A 181 -0.64 2.20 3.75
N VAL A 182 -0.68 2.64 2.49
CA VAL A 182 0.42 2.42 1.53
C VAL A 182 1.61 3.33 1.83
N ARG A 183 1.36 4.63 1.98
CA ARG A 183 2.39 5.67 2.14
C ARG A 183 1.91 6.74 3.10
N ALA A 184 2.85 7.29 3.85
CA ALA A 184 2.62 8.49 4.66
C ALA A 184 3.46 9.64 4.12
N SER A 185 2.90 10.85 4.17
CA SER A 185 3.63 12.11 3.93
C SER A 185 4.18 12.64 5.25
N ASN A 186 5.03 13.66 5.18
CA ASN A 186 5.55 14.38 6.35
C ASN A 186 6.24 13.43 7.33
N THR A 187 7.02 12.49 6.82
CA THR A 187 7.62 11.44 7.66
C THR A 187 9.08 11.72 7.98
N ILE A 188 9.46 11.28 9.17
CA ILE A 188 10.84 10.99 9.54
C ILE A 188 10.91 9.48 9.73
N GLY A 189 11.78 8.83 8.96
CA GLY A 189 12.08 7.41 9.07
C GLY A 189 13.52 7.19 9.50
N TYR A 190 13.75 6.13 10.28
CA TYR A 190 15.08 5.63 10.59
C TYR A 190 15.17 4.17 10.20
N PHE A 191 16.21 3.81 9.44
CA PHE A 191 16.51 2.46 8.99
C PHE A 191 17.78 1.96 9.66
N LEU A 192 17.75 0.72 10.12
CA LEU A 192 18.89 0.09 10.77
C LEU A 192 20.08 -0.08 9.80
N PRO A 193 21.32 -0.08 10.32
CA PRO A 193 22.51 -0.39 9.55
C PRO A 193 22.38 -1.70 8.76
N PRO A 194 22.92 -1.79 7.53
CA PRO A 194 22.82 -3.00 6.70
C PRO A 194 23.72 -4.16 7.19
N ASN A 195 24.68 -3.88 8.07
CA ASN A 195 25.73 -4.81 8.51
C ASN A 195 25.40 -5.54 9.85
N LEU A 196 24.12 -5.76 10.14
CA LEU A 196 23.67 -6.41 11.38
C LEU A 196 23.47 -7.94 11.23
N GLY A 197 24.24 -8.61 10.39
CA GLY A 197 24.20 -10.08 10.26
C GLY A 197 22.85 -10.64 9.79
N GLY A 198 22.13 -9.88 8.97
CA GLY A 198 20.80 -10.24 8.43
C GLY A 198 19.63 -9.56 9.12
N PHE A 199 19.83 -8.99 10.32
CA PHE A 199 18.79 -8.15 10.94
C PHE A 199 18.61 -6.85 10.16
N TYR A 200 17.35 -6.47 9.97
CA TYR A 200 16.97 -5.19 9.38
C TYR A 200 15.78 -4.60 10.11
N GLY A 201 15.60 -3.29 9.98
CA GLY A 201 14.48 -2.64 10.60
C GLY A 201 14.30 -1.21 10.15
N GLN A 202 13.10 -0.71 10.39
CA GLN A 202 12.66 0.64 10.10
C GLN A 202 11.70 1.09 11.19
N VAL A 203 11.82 2.33 11.64
CA VAL A 203 10.77 3.05 12.36
C VAL A 203 10.41 4.31 11.59
N MET A 204 9.16 4.75 11.71
CA MET A 204 8.63 5.91 11.00
C MET A 204 7.63 6.66 11.87
N TYR A 205 7.73 7.98 11.85
CA TYR A 205 6.72 8.89 12.38
C TYR A 205 6.30 9.87 11.29
N GLY A 206 4.99 10.03 11.07
CA GLY A 206 4.39 10.96 10.12
C GLY A 206 3.58 12.03 10.85
N PHE A 207 3.89 13.31 10.60
CA PHE A 207 3.16 14.43 11.17
C PHE A 207 1.82 14.64 10.47
N HIS A 208 0.78 14.98 11.23
CA HIS A 208 -0.55 15.26 10.69
C HIS A 208 -0.69 16.67 10.09
N GLU A 209 0.15 17.62 10.52
CA GLU A 209 0.20 19.01 10.04
C GLU A 209 -1.17 19.72 10.05
N ARG A 210 -1.86 19.63 11.18
CA ARG A 210 -3.14 20.33 11.39
C ARG A 210 -3.00 21.29 12.56
N ASP A 211 -3.61 22.45 12.39
CA ASP A 211 -3.67 23.46 13.43
C ASP A 211 -4.43 22.93 14.65
N LYS A 212 -3.85 23.16 15.82
CA LYS A 212 -4.47 22.86 17.10
C LYS A 212 -5.17 24.12 17.59
N TYR A 213 -6.42 23.98 18.02
CA TYR A 213 -7.20 25.07 18.63
C TYR A 213 -7.55 24.72 20.06
N ASP A 214 -7.57 25.72 20.93
CA ASP A 214 -8.13 25.57 22.26
C ASP A 214 -9.66 25.40 22.18
N PRO A 215 -10.27 24.58 23.05
CA PRO A 215 -11.71 24.42 23.09
C PRO A 215 -12.40 25.69 23.60
N GLY A 216 -13.44 26.16 22.92
CA GLY A 216 -14.18 27.35 23.31
C GLY A 216 -15.31 27.74 22.35
N THR A 217 -16.11 28.73 22.75
CA THR A 217 -17.27 29.24 21.99
C THR A 217 -16.87 30.00 20.72
N VAL A 218 -15.61 30.37 20.58
CA VAL A 218 -15.04 31.04 19.41
C VAL A 218 -14.24 30.09 18.50
N THR A 219 -14.20 28.80 18.83
CA THR A 219 -13.47 27.77 18.07
C THR A 219 -14.25 27.44 16.78
N PRO A 220 -13.63 27.57 15.58
CA PRO A 220 -14.33 27.32 14.31
C PRO A 220 -14.95 25.92 14.19
N THR A 221 -16.12 25.80 13.56
CA THR A 221 -16.84 24.52 13.41
C THR A 221 -16.21 23.55 12.40
N ALA A 222 -15.29 24.00 11.54
CA ALA A 222 -14.63 23.18 10.51
C ALA A 222 -13.49 22.26 11.04
N LEU A 223 -13.35 22.11 12.37
CA LEU A 223 -12.15 21.55 13.02
C LEU A 223 -12.17 20.05 13.33
N ASN A 224 -13.10 19.27 12.78
CA ASN A 224 -13.17 17.81 12.99
C ASN A 224 -12.09 17.03 12.21
N THR A 225 -10.84 17.50 12.20
CA THR A 225 -9.70 16.82 11.58
C THR A 225 -8.34 17.12 12.24
N GLN A 226 -8.28 17.72 13.43
CA GLN A 226 -7.03 18.24 14.03
C GLN A 226 -5.94 17.18 14.26
N ARG A 227 -6.30 15.92 14.48
CA ARG A 227 -5.31 14.82 14.66
C ARG A 227 -5.19 13.91 13.45
N THR A 228 -6.09 14.05 12.48
CA THR A 228 -6.17 13.13 11.36
C THR A 228 -4.92 13.21 10.50
N GLY A 229 -4.28 12.06 10.27
CA GLY A 229 -3.11 11.93 9.42
C GLY A 229 -1.81 11.57 10.04
N ARG A 230 -1.77 11.57 11.36
CA ARG A 230 -0.61 11.10 12.08
C ARG A 230 -0.40 9.62 11.77
N TYR A 231 0.85 9.24 11.57
CA TYR A 231 1.28 7.86 11.44
C TYR A 231 2.43 7.58 12.41
N VAL A 232 2.42 6.41 13.03
CA VAL A 232 3.58 5.88 13.75
C VAL A 232 3.68 4.40 13.46
N GLY A 233 4.87 3.89 13.15
CA GLY A 233 5.03 2.47 12.92
C GLY A 233 6.47 2.02 12.81
N GLY A 234 6.65 0.71 12.80
CA GLY A 234 7.94 0.09 12.60
C GLY A 234 7.82 -1.30 12.00
N ARG A 235 8.91 -1.74 11.37
CA ARG A 235 9.09 -3.05 10.77
C ARG A 235 10.45 -3.57 11.20
N PHE A 236 10.53 -4.81 11.64
CA PHE A 236 11.77 -5.46 12.03
C PHE A 236 11.79 -6.88 11.50
N GLY A 237 12.95 -7.32 11.03
CA GLY A 237 13.09 -8.63 10.40
C GLY A 237 14.50 -9.17 10.41
N TYR A 238 14.59 -10.38 9.90
CA TYR A 238 15.82 -11.11 9.69
C TYR A 238 15.78 -11.74 8.29
N ALA A 239 16.75 -11.36 7.45
CA ALA A 239 16.97 -11.94 6.14
C ALA A 239 18.41 -12.44 6.05
N ASN A 240 18.58 -13.76 5.91
CA ASN A 240 19.89 -14.37 5.71
C ASN A 240 19.75 -15.65 4.88
N GLY A 241 20.50 -15.71 3.78
CA GLY A 241 20.43 -16.81 2.81
C GLY A 241 19.00 -16.98 2.27
N PRO A 242 18.38 -18.18 2.39
CA PRO A 242 17.07 -18.45 1.81
C PRO A 242 15.90 -17.89 2.62
N LEU A 243 16.10 -17.52 3.90
CA LEU A 243 15.04 -17.08 4.81
C LEU A 243 14.94 -15.55 4.84
N ASP A 244 13.71 -15.03 4.77
CA ASP A 244 13.35 -13.66 5.13
C ASP A 244 12.08 -13.69 5.98
N VAL A 245 12.10 -13.11 7.17
CA VAL A 245 10.95 -12.96 8.07
C VAL A 245 10.93 -11.56 8.65
N ALA A 246 9.75 -10.92 8.68
CA ALA A 246 9.58 -9.66 9.36
C ALA A 246 8.18 -9.47 9.92
N ALA A 247 8.14 -8.78 11.06
CA ALA A 247 6.92 -8.26 11.67
C ALA A 247 6.89 -6.74 11.52
N SER A 248 5.69 -6.19 11.40
CA SER A 248 5.48 -4.75 11.46
C SER A 248 4.25 -4.41 12.29
N TYR A 249 4.27 -3.20 12.85
CA TYR A 249 3.15 -2.60 13.54
C TYR A 249 3.07 -1.12 13.16
N GLY A 250 1.88 -0.62 12.90
CA GLY A 250 1.65 0.79 12.64
C GLY A 250 0.29 1.26 13.10
N GLN A 251 0.19 2.52 13.48
CA GLN A 251 -1.05 3.19 13.84
C GLN A 251 -1.22 4.43 12.98
N SER A 252 -2.37 4.55 12.33
CA SER A 252 -2.80 5.75 11.62
C SER A 252 -4.00 6.37 12.31
N THR A 253 -3.97 7.67 12.56
CA THR A 253 -5.17 8.41 12.98
C THR A 253 -5.99 8.74 11.72
N ILE A 254 -7.14 8.10 11.55
CA ILE A 254 -7.98 8.16 10.34
C ILE A 254 -9.22 9.05 10.51
N GLY A 255 -9.61 9.39 11.74
CA GLY A 255 -10.71 10.30 12.01
C GLY A 255 -10.48 11.06 13.30
N ASP A 256 -11.07 12.25 13.39
CA ASP A 256 -11.02 13.08 14.58
C ASP A 256 -12.31 13.91 14.63
N ASN A 257 -12.93 14.04 15.79
CA ASN A 257 -14.07 14.95 15.98
C ASN A 257 -13.79 15.72 17.25
N PHE A 258 -13.28 16.94 17.06
CA PHE A 258 -12.78 17.77 18.15
C PHE A 258 -13.88 18.08 19.17
N PHE A 259 -15.07 18.46 18.70
CA PHE A 259 -16.19 18.83 19.59
C PHE A 259 -16.84 17.62 20.27
N ALA A 260 -16.89 16.47 19.60
CA ALA A 260 -17.34 15.23 20.22
C ALA A 260 -16.25 14.57 21.10
N GLY A 261 -15.01 15.06 21.05
CA GLY A 261 -13.88 14.51 21.78
C GLY A 261 -13.50 13.10 21.32
N THR A 262 -13.67 12.75 20.04
CA THR A 262 -13.40 11.39 19.55
C THR A 262 -12.21 11.34 18.60
N THR A 263 -11.33 10.35 18.72
CA THR A 263 -10.25 10.08 17.76
C THR A 263 -10.37 8.66 17.23
N THR A 264 -10.44 8.50 15.91
CA THR A 264 -10.48 7.19 15.26
C THR A 264 -9.08 6.80 14.79
N ASN A 265 -8.59 5.66 15.26
CA ASN A 265 -7.29 5.09 14.92
C ASN A 265 -7.46 3.73 14.23
N VAL A 266 -6.64 3.48 13.21
CA VAL A 266 -6.43 2.15 12.65
C VAL A 266 -5.06 1.65 13.04
N LYS A 267 -5.03 0.56 13.81
CA LYS A 267 -3.82 -0.13 14.27
C LYS A 267 -3.65 -1.39 13.42
N THR A 268 -2.55 -1.50 12.69
CA THR A 268 -2.26 -2.62 11.79
C THR A 268 -0.99 -3.33 12.23
N PHE A 269 -1.11 -4.63 12.49
CA PHE A 269 -0.01 -5.56 12.64
C PHE A 269 0.06 -6.46 11.40
N ASN A 270 1.26 -6.78 10.92
CA ASN A 270 1.45 -7.93 10.04
C ASN A 270 2.75 -8.67 10.32
N LEU A 271 2.75 -9.97 10.03
CA LEU A 271 3.89 -10.87 10.11
C LEU A 271 3.98 -11.59 8.78
N GLY A 272 5.10 -11.44 8.09
CA GLY A 272 5.35 -12.12 6.83
C GLY A 272 6.67 -12.90 6.87
N ALA A 273 6.71 -13.97 6.08
CA ALA A 273 7.88 -14.81 5.91
C ALA A 273 7.97 -15.35 4.48
N SER A 274 9.19 -15.55 4.01
CA SER A 274 9.47 -16.27 2.78
C SER A 274 10.68 -17.18 2.93
N TYR A 275 10.68 -18.29 2.19
CA TYR A 275 11.82 -19.20 2.12
C TYR A 275 12.08 -19.63 0.68
N ASP A 276 13.32 -19.44 0.23
CA ASP A 276 13.75 -19.79 -1.13
C ASP A 276 14.47 -21.15 -1.15
N PHE A 277 13.82 -22.16 -1.74
CA PHE A 277 14.39 -23.50 -1.94
C PHE A 277 15.17 -23.61 -3.27
N GLY A 278 15.35 -22.51 -3.99
CA GLY A 278 15.96 -22.46 -5.33
C GLY A 278 14.98 -22.84 -6.43
N VAL A 279 14.36 -24.02 -6.33
CA VAL A 279 13.36 -24.49 -7.32
C VAL A 279 11.97 -23.88 -7.10
N VAL A 280 11.70 -23.40 -5.89
CA VAL A 280 10.47 -22.73 -5.50
C VAL A 280 10.77 -21.81 -4.33
N LYS A 281 10.15 -20.63 -4.32
CA LYS A 281 10.13 -19.75 -3.16
C LYS A 281 8.71 -19.68 -2.61
N LEU A 282 8.56 -19.93 -1.31
CA LEU A 282 7.29 -19.87 -0.60
C LEU A 282 7.14 -18.54 0.13
N PHE A 283 5.91 -18.07 0.26
CA PHE A 283 5.54 -16.82 0.93
C PHE A 283 4.35 -17.08 1.85
N GLY A 284 4.35 -16.44 3.01
CA GLY A 284 3.23 -16.42 3.94
C GLY A 284 3.11 -15.07 4.62
N GLU A 285 1.89 -14.58 4.81
CA GLU A 285 1.62 -13.37 5.59
C GLU A 285 0.35 -13.53 6.42
N TYR A 286 0.39 -13.00 7.64
CA TYR A 286 -0.76 -12.74 8.49
C TYR A 286 -0.86 -11.24 8.76
N SER A 287 -2.06 -10.68 8.65
CA SER A 287 -2.32 -9.28 9.00
C SER A 287 -3.56 -9.17 9.88
N LYS A 288 -3.49 -8.28 10.87
CA LYS A 288 -4.63 -7.83 11.67
C LYS A 288 -4.64 -6.32 11.73
N ALA A 289 -5.71 -5.70 11.26
CA ALA A 289 -6.00 -4.30 11.47
C ALA A 289 -7.22 -4.13 12.39
N LYS A 290 -7.17 -3.16 13.29
CA LYS A 290 -8.26 -2.82 14.22
C LYS A 290 -8.61 -1.35 14.06
N ASN A 291 -9.89 -1.06 13.87
CA ASN A 291 -10.43 0.30 13.92
C ASN A 291 -10.98 0.57 15.33
N GLU A 292 -10.41 1.56 16.01
CA GLU A 292 -10.70 1.90 17.40
C GLU A 292 -11.00 3.39 17.52
N VAL A 293 -12.05 3.73 18.27
CA VAL A 293 -12.45 5.12 18.54
C VAL A 293 -12.18 5.43 20.00
N ASP A 294 -11.20 6.29 20.24
CA ASP A 294 -10.86 6.81 21.57
C ASP A 294 -11.79 7.99 21.88
N ASN A 295 -12.37 8.03 23.09
CA ASN A 295 -13.26 9.09 23.55
C ASN A 295 -12.64 9.84 24.73
N GLU A 296 -12.43 11.15 24.57
CA GLU A 296 -11.90 12.06 25.60
C GLU A 296 -13.03 12.78 26.36
N ALA A 297 -14.27 12.80 25.83
CA ALA A 297 -15.46 13.34 26.48
C ALA A 297 -16.37 12.22 27.04
N ILE A 298 -16.94 12.41 28.22
CA ILE A 298 -17.94 11.48 28.80
C ILE A 298 -19.27 11.67 28.08
N PHE A 299 -19.81 10.62 27.43
CA PHE A 299 -21.20 10.13 27.49
C PHE A 299 -21.42 8.96 26.51
N PHE A 300 -22.26 8.01 26.94
CA PHE A 300 -22.52 6.64 26.45
C PHE A 300 -22.85 6.45 24.94
N THR A 301 -21.88 6.53 24.04
CA THR A 301 -22.04 5.90 22.71
C THR A 301 -21.10 4.71 22.62
N PRO A 302 -21.59 3.47 22.79
CA PRO A 302 -20.80 2.28 22.48
C PRO A 302 -20.40 2.34 21.01
N THR A 303 -19.13 2.56 20.74
CA THR A 303 -18.57 2.38 19.39
C THR A 303 -18.15 0.93 19.28
N THR A 304 -18.71 0.20 18.32
CA THR A 304 -18.24 -1.15 18.00
C THR A 304 -16.95 -1.00 17.20
N ASP A 305 -15.85 -1.53 17.75
CA ASP A 305 -14.62 -1.71 17.00
C ASP A 305 -14.85 -2.70 15.86
N ILE A 306 -14.14 -2.48 14.75
CA ILE A 306 -14.15 -3.41 13.62
C ILE A 306 -12.73 -3.96 13.51
N ASP A 307 -12.60 -5.28 13.40
CA ASP A 307 -11.32 -5.95 13.15
C ASP A 307 -11.28 -6.45 11.69
N LEU A 308 -10.17 -6.23 10.99
CA LEU A 308 -9.86 -6.84 9.70
C LEU A 308 -8.74 -7.86 9.89
N LYS A 309 -9.02 -9.13 9.63
CA LYS A 309 -8.03 -10.23 9.68
C LYS A 309 -7.75 -10.71 8.27
N GLY A 310 -6.48 -10.93 7.93
CA GLY A 310 -6.05 -11.33 6.61
C GLY A 310 -4.93 -12.37 6.63
N TYR A 311 -4.94 -13.23 5.61
CA TYR A 311 -3.92 -14.27 5.40
C TYR A 311 -3.53 -14.31 3.92
N LEU A 312 -2.26 -14.60 3.66
CA LEU A 312 -1.71 -14.84 2.33
C LEU A 312 -0.83 -16.09 2.37
N LEU A 313 -0.98 -16.95 1.37
CA LEU A 313 -0.03 -17.99 1.01
C LEU A 313 0.33 -17.81 -0.45
N GLY A 314 1.61 -17.82 -0.77
CA GLY A 314 2.11 -17.51 -2.09
C GLY A 314 3.31 -18.35 -2.48
N VAL A 315 3.52 -18.48 -3.79
CA VAL A 315 4.69 -19.17 -4.35
C VAL A 315 5.20 -18.46 -5.58
N THR A 316 6.51 -18.57 -5.81
CA THR A 316 7.12 -18.29 -7.11
C THR A 316 8.00 -19.45 -7.54
N VAL A 317 7.91 -19.82 -8.82
CA VAL A 317 8.68 -20.93 -9.40
C VAL A 317 9.41 -20.42 -10.65
N PRO A 318 10.75 -20.39 -10.66
CA PRO A 318 11.51 -20.07 -11.86
C PRO A 318 11.34 -21.18 -12.91
N VAL A 319 11.01 -20.83 -14.14
CA VAL A 319 10.83 -21.77 -15.26
C VAL A 319 11.51 -21.22 -16.50
N GLY A 320 12.71 -21.72 -16.80
CA GLY A 320 13.54 -21.21 -17.89
C GLY A 320 13.80 -19.70 -17.74
N PRO A 321 13.54 -18.86 -18.75
CA PRO A 321 13.68 -17.40 -18.65
C PRO A 321 12.54 -16.71 -17.88
N GLY A 322 11.55 -17.46 -17.40
CA GLY A 322 10.34 -16.94 -16.80
C GLY A 322 10.15 -17.26 -15.32
N LEU A 323 9.07 -16.72 -14.77
CA LEU A 323 8.68 -16.87 -13.37
C LEU A 323 7.17 -17.10 -13.29
N ILE A 324 6.76 -18.28 -12.80
CA ILE A 324 5.39 -18.53 -12.39
C ILE A 324 5.20 -17.94 -11.00
N ARG A 325 4.05 -17.28 -10.78
CA ARG A 325 3.65 -16.69 -9.50
C ARG A 325 2.23 -17.14 -9.21
N ALA A 326 1.95 -17.57 -7.99
CA ALA A 326 0.59 -17.89 -7.57
C ALA A 326 0.39 -17.48 -6.11
N SER A 327 -0.84 -17.11 -5.77
CA SER A 327 -1.20 -16.79 -4.40
C SER A 327 -2.67 -17.09 -4.10
N TYR A 328 -2.91 -17.42 -2.84
CA TYR A 328 -4.22 -17.44 -2.23
C TYR A 328 -4.24 -16.46 -1.07
N SER A 329 -5.22 -15.57 -1.03
CA SER A 329 -5.44 -14.68 0.10
C SER A 329 -6.87 -14.72 0.61
N HIS A 330 -7.02 -14.48 1.90
CA HIS A 330 -8.30 -14.45 2.60
C HIS A 330 -8.35 -13.20 3.48
N VAL A 331 -9.52 -12.54 3.54
CA VAL A 331 -9.79 -11.50 4.54
C VAL A 331 -11.18 -11.66 5.13
N LYS A 332 -11.32 -11.27 6.40
CA LYS A 332 -12.58 -11.24 7.17
C LYS A 332 -12.66 -9.93 7.96
N TYR A 333 -13.81 -9.26 7.87
CA TYR A 333 -14.18 -8.14 8.72
C TYR A 333 -15.01 -8.66 9.89
N ASP A 334 -14.49 -8.58 11.10
CA ASP A 334 -15.20 -8.82 12.36
C ASP A 334 -15.94 -7.53 12.71
N LEU A 335 -17.27 -7.52 12.56
CA LEU A 335 -18.07 -6.31 12.82
C LEU A 335 -18.37 -6.10 14.31
N ASN A 336 -18.08 -7.10 15.15
CA ASN A 336 -18.45 -7.13 16.58
C ASN A 336 -19.93 -6.76 16.80
N ALA A 337 -20.80 -7.18 15.86
CA ALA A 337 -22.21 -6.82 15.87
C ALA A 337 -22.91 -7.45 17.11
N PRO A 338 -23.68 -6.64 17.87
CA PRO A 338 -24.41 -7.14 19.02
C PRO A 338 -25.49 -8.12 18.56
N PHE A 339 -25.76 -9.12 19.40
CA PHE A 339 -26.86 -10.05 19.16
C PHE A 339 -28.19 -9.28 19.04
N THR A 340 -28.93 -9.55 17.97
CA THR A 340 -30.31 -9.05 17.81
C THR A 340 -31.28 -10.22 17.84
N LEU A 341 -32.53 -9.97 18.29
CA LEU A 341 -33.60 -10.98 18.35
C LEU A 341 -33.91 -11.60 16.97
N PHE A 342 -33.51 -10.94 15.88
CA PHE A 342 -33.69 -11.38 14.50
C PHE A 342 -32.44 -12.05 13.90
N GLY A 343 -31.45 -12.39 14.74
CA GLY A 343 -30.19 -13.02 14.34
C GLY A 343 -29.02 -12.04 14.29
N ASN A 344 -27.80 -12.57 14.19
CA ASN A 344 -26.59 -11.75 14.09
C ASN A 344 -26.18 -11.60 12.62
N THR A 345 -25.76 -10.39 12.21
CA THR A 345 -25.27 -10.15 10.86
C THR A 345 -23.96 -10.92 10.66
N ALA A 346 -23.90 -11.81 9.67
CA ALA A 346 -22.70 -12.57 9.41
C ALA A 346 -21.55 -11.66 8.92
N ASP A 347 -20.35 -11.93 9.43
CA ASP A 347 -19.16 -11.15 9.10
C ASP A 347 -18.78 -11.19 7.60
N PRO A 348 -18.58 -10.03 6.96
CA PRO A 348 -18.09 -9.94 5.58
C PRO A 348 -16.73 -10.62 5.41
N LYS A 349 -16.58 -11.42 4.35
CA LYS A 349 -15.31 -12.09 4.04
C LYS A 349 -15.11 -12.32 2.56
N ALA A 350 -13.84 -12.39 2.14
CA ALA A 350 -13.46 -12.63 0.76
C ALA A 350 -12.28 -13.59 0.67
N ASN A 351 -12.23 -14.35 -0.43
CA ASN A 351 -11.11 -15.19 -0.81
C ASN A 351 -10.66 -14.85 -2.22
N LYS A 352 -9.36 -14.85 -2.48
CA LYS A 352 -8.80 -14.59 -3.80
C LYS A 352 -7.78 -15.65 -4.15
N PHE A 353 -7.85 -16.12 -5.40
CA PHE A 353 -6.78 -16.85 -6.05
C PHE A 353 -6.23 -16.02 -7.19
N ALA A 354 -4.92 -15.96 -7.31
CA ALA A 354 -4.22 -15.34 -8.44
C ALA A 354 -3.13 -16.28 -8.96
N ILE A 355 -2.97 -16.32 -10.27
CA ILE A 355 -1.87 -17.00 -10.95
C ILE A 355 -1.38 -16.12 -12.08
N GLY A 356 -0.06 -16.07 -12.27
CA GLY A 356 0.53 -15.36 -13.38
C GLY A 356 1.86 -15.93 -13.80
N TYR A 357 2.27 -15.56 -15.00
CA TYR A 357 3.55 -15.91 -15.59
C TYR A 357 4.21 -14.66 -16.13
N VAL A 358 5.52 -14.56 -15.92
CA VAL A 358 6.36 -13.47 -16.41
C VAL A 358 7.44 -14.10 -17.26
N HIS A 359 7.63 -13.60 -18.47
CA HIS A 359 8.65 -14.05 -19.39
C HIS A 359 9.62 -12.89 -19.66
N ASN A 360 10.87 -13.02 -19.20
CA ASN A 360 11.86 -11.97 -19.39
C ASN A 360 12.46 -12.07 -20.81
N LEU A 361 12.29 -11.01 -21.59
CA LEU A 361 12.96 -10.83 -22.89
C LEU A 361 14.38 -10.27 -22.69
N SER A 362 14.57 -9.48 -21.64
CA SER A 362 15.86 -8.95 -21.21
C SER A 362 15.81 -8.67 -19.70
N LYS A 363 16.91 -8.16 -19.13
CA LYS A 363 16.93 -7.66 -17.74
C LYS A 363 15.91 -6.53 -17.49
N ARG A 364 15.57 -5.77 -18.52
CA ARG A 364 14.72 -4.56 -18.45
C ARG A 364 13.32 -4.77 -19.01
N THR A 365 13.09 -5.80 -19.82
CA THR A 365 11.84 -6.00 -20.55
C THR A 365 11.25 -7.39 -20.29
N ALA A 366 9.98 -7.43 -19.91
CA ALA A 366 9.27 -8.67 -19.67
C ALA A 366 7.83 -8.60 -20.23
N LEU A 367 7.38 -9.72 -20.80
CA LEU A 367 5.97 -9.97 -21.08
C LEU A 367 5.35 -10.67 -19.88
N TYR A 368 4.07 -10.44 -19.62
CA TYR A 368 3.40 -11.08 -18.50
C TYR A 368 1.92 -11.35 -18.77
N ALA A 369 1.41 -12.34 -18.05
CA ALA A 369 0.00 -12.69 -17.99
C ALA A 369 -0.37 -12.96 -16.54
N THR A 370 -1.46 -12.38 -16.05
CA THR A 370 -1.99 -12.65 -14.71
C THR A 370 -3.49 -12.84 -14.80
N VAL A 371 -4.05 -13.80 -14.06
CA VAL A 371 -5.49 -14.00 -13.90
C VAL A 371 -5.79 -14.14 -12.41
N ALA A 372 -6.84 -13.47 -11.95
CA ALA A 372 -7.27 -13.57 -10.57
C ALA A 372 -8.79 -13.63 -10.43
N ARG A 373 -9.24 -14.25 -9.34
CA ARG A 373 -10.65 -14.33 -8.98
C ARG A 373 -10.88 -14.14 -7.49
N VAL A 374 -11.75 -13.20 -7.16
CA VAL A 374 -12.26 -12.96 -5.81
C VAL A 374 -13.65 -13.59 -5.67
N ARG A 375 -13.90 -14.23 -4.53
CA ARG A 375 -15.21 -14.68 -4.07
C ARG A 375 -15.56 -13.97 -2.77
N ASN A 376 -16.57 -13.12 -2.82
CA ASN A 376 -17.13 -12.41 -1.69
C ASN A 376 -18.26 -13.22 -1.05
N LYS A 377 -18.37 -13.13 0.28
CA LYS A 377 -19.47 -13.70 1.08
C LYS A 377 -19.90 -12.66 2.12
N ASN A 378 -21.14 -12.81 2.58
CA ASN A 378 -21.71 -12.04 3.70
C ASN A 378 -21.58 -10.52 3.50
N GLY A 379 -21.82 -10.03 2.28
CA GLY A 379 -21.79 -8.58 1.98
C GLY A 379 -20.42 -7.97 1.71
N ALA A 380 -19.33 -8.75 1.71
CA ALA A 380 -18.03 -8.24 1.26
C ALA A 380 -18.09 -7.73 -0.19
N ASN A 381 -17.35 -6.68 -0.51
CA ASN A 381 -17.38 -6.01 -1.81
C ASN A 381 -15.97 -5.80 -2.38
N LEU A 382 -15.11 -6.81 -2.27
CA LEU A 382 -13.74 -6.71 -2.77
C LEU A 382 -13.67 -7.12 -4.24
N THR A 383 -12.86 -6.40 -5.01
CA THR A 383 -12.74 -6.57 -6.47
C THR A 383 -11.27 -6.75 -6.86
N VAL A 384 -11.02 -7.36 -8.02
CA VAL A 384 -9.70 -7.32 -8.69
C VAL A 384 -9.48 -6.04 -9.49
N GLY A 385 -10.48 -5.15 -9.53
CA GLY A 385 -10.47 -3.89 -10.27
C GLY A 385 -11.68 -3.73 -11.19
N GLY A 386 -11.60 -2.78 -12.12
CA GLY A 386 -12.61 -2.57 -13.16
C GLY A 386 -13.89 -1.89 -12.66
N PRO A 387 -15.04 -2.11 -13.34
CA PRO A 387 -16.29 -1.42 -13.04
C PRO A 387 -16.85 -1.88 -11.69
N SER A 388 -17.47 -0.98 -10.93
CA SER A 388 -18.12 -1.33 -9.66
C SER A 388 -19.19 -2.43 -9.83
N PHE A 389 -19.40 -3.21 -8.77
CA PHE A 389 -20.55 -4.11 -8.69
C PHE A 389 -21.85 -3.31 -8.79
N VAL A 390 -22.86 -3.89 -9.44
CA VAL A 390 -24.23 -3.36 -9.36
C VAL A 390 -24.81 -3.80 -8.02
N THR A 391 -25.29 -2.84 -7.23
CA THR A 391 -25.93 -3.07 -5.93
C THR A 391 -27.43 -2.79 -5.95
N GLY A 392 -27.93 -2.13 -6.99
CA GLY A 392 -29.35 -1.87 -7.20
C GLY A 392 -29.72 -1.73 -8.67
N PHE A 393 -30.87 -2.30 -9.07
CA PHE A 393 -31.44 -2.15 -10.41
C PHE A 393 -32.95 -2.43 -10.37
N GLY A 394 -33.76 -1.54 -10.94
CA GLY A 394 -35.22 -1.75 -11.05
C GLY A 394 -35.92 -2.05 -9.71
N GLY A 395 -35.52 -1.37 -8.63
CA GLY A 395 -36.05 -1.59 -7.27
C GLY A 395 -35.54 -2.86 -6.58
N GLN A 396 -34.72 -3.68 -7.24
CA GLN A 396 -34.08 -4.87 -6.67
C GLN A 396 -32.69 -4.53 -6.12
N THR A 397 -32.30 -5.22 -5.05
CA THR A 397 -31.03 -5.12 -4.35
C THR A 397 -30.13 -6.32 -4.69
N PHE A 398 -28.87 -6.03 -4.98
CA PHE A 398 -27.90 -7.03 -5.39
C PHE A 398 -26.68 -7.01 -4.45
N THR A 399 -26.20 -8.19 -4.10
CA THR A 399 -25.02 -8.37 -3.26
C THR A 399 -23.83 -8.80 -4.09
N PRO A 400 -22.64 -8.21 -3.91
CA PRO A 400 -21.42 -8.64 -4.62
C PRO A 400 -21.08 -10.11 -4.33
N LYS A 401 -20.68 -10.86 -5.37
CA LYS A 401 -20.38 -12.30 -5.23
C LYS A 401 -19.02 -12.67 -5.78
N THR A 402 -18.76 -12.36 -7.05
CA THR A 402 -17.48 -12.73 -7.66
C THR A 402 -16.94 -11.62 -8.52
N SER A 403 -15.64 -11.36 -8.38
CA SER A 403 -14.86 -10.50 -9.28
C SER A 403 -13.81 -11.37 -9.96
N THR A 404 -13.68 -11.28 -11.28
CA THR A 404 -12.64 -12.00 -12.05
C THR A 404 -11.97 -11.01 -12.97
N GLY A 405 -10.65 -11.13 -13.12
CA GLY A 405 -9.91 -10.25 -14.01
C GLY A 405 -8.61 -10.85 -14.48
N TYR A 406 -8.08 -10.26 -15.54
CA TYR A 406 -6.83 -10.65 -16.16
C TYR A 406 -6.03 -9.42 -16.59
N ASP A 407 -4.72 -9.56 -16.65
CA ASP A 407 -3.77 -8.61 -17.25
C ASP A 407 -2.88 -9.37 -18.23
N PHE A 408 -2.78 -8.90 -19.47
CA PHE A 408 -1.79 -9.37 -20.47
C PHE A 408 -0.99 -8.16 -20.94
N GLY A 409 0.30 -8.12 -20.60
CA GLY A 409 1.04 -6.89 -20.76
C GLY A 409 2.53 -7.05 -21.00
N ILE A 410 3.15 -5.88 -21.15
CA ILE A 410 4.59 -5.69 -21.27
C ILE A 410 5.04 -4.66 -20.25
N ARG A 411 6.17 -4.94 -19.62
CA ARG A 411 6.87 -4.02 -18.72
C ARG A 411 8.25 -3.72 -19.28
N HIS A 412 8.61 -2.44 -19.34
CA HIS A 412 9.93 -1.96 -19.73
C HIS A 412 10.47 -1.01 -18.64
N ALA A 413 11.63 -1.35 -18.07
CA ALA A 413 12.33 -0.51 -17.10
C ALA A 413 13.51 0.20 -17.77
N PHE A 414 13.73 1.47 -17.42
CA PHE A 414 14.86 2.25 -17.93
C PHE A 414 15.62 3.01 -16.85
#